data_AF-A0A3M7QQ81-F1
#
_entry.id   AF-A0A3M7QQ81-F1
#
_cell.length_a   1.000
_cell.length_b   1.000
_cell.length_c   1.000
_cell.angle_alpha   90.00
_cell.angle_beta   90.00
_cell.angle_gamma   90.00
#
_symmetry.space_group_name_H-M   'P 1'
#
loop_
_entity.id
_entity.type
_entity.pdbx_description
1 polymer ?
#
loop_
_entity_poly.entity_id
_entity_poly.type
_entity_poly.pdbx_seq_one_letter_code
_entity_poly.pdbx_strand_id
1 'polypeptide(L)'
;GYAIGYLLWGYLILFEVSLVSVIIVKFLIRFYFLAENIAKIVLPLLTIYLLKRILIWYLCRYFVTKDDPTHKRFVLKNRKFYFILNHFNFFFDCFLGSFVCFMRMTKSSLAALFFMPRLDYSIFGRFLERKDMGFISYVSFIHMEVNQTHPVKLAFCELLRRSLLQMCHKEPSSKKIRNKWFVFYTLIKNPSLRRMRKGFLFKQSLVPKVETFEHFMRRQKRKIFDEKIKRRSKSVPCITEEILEEEKSILNCRVPPTPPKRNRFINYNKDANLNSTISTENTTISLSSPNRNYQPVFSSSPIASQYKFSNRII
;
A
#
# COMPACT_ATOMS: atom_id res chain seq x y z
N GLY A 1 -0.42 24.70 -6.15
CA GLY A 1 -1.46 25.42 -5.39
C GLY A 1 -1.16 25.35 -3.90
N TYR A 2 -1.70 24.34 -3.21
CA TYR A 2 -1.54 24.15 -1.76
C TYR A 2 -0.09 24.26 -1.27
N ALA A 3 0.87 23.63 -1.95
CA ALA A 3 2.31 23.76 -1.63
C ALA A 3 2.80 25.20 -1.49
N ILE A 4 2.51 26.04 -2.48
CA ILE A 4 2.95 27.43 -2.51
C ILE A 4 2.25 28.23 -1.42
N GLY A 5 0.94 27.98 -1.21
CA GLY A 5 0.16 28.65 -0.17
C GLY A 5 0.68 28.37 1.25
N TYR A 6 0.93 27.11 1.58
CA TYR A 6 1.47 26.71 2.89
C TYR A 6 2.91 27.20 3.10
N LEU A 7 3.74 27.24 2.05
CA LEU A 7 5.08 27.80 2.14
C LEU A 7 5.06 29.31 2.41
N LEU A 8 4.20 30.07 1.72
CA LEU A 8 4.08 31.52 1.91
C LEU A 8 3.57 31.85 3.32
N TRP A 9 2.46 31.22 3.74
CA TRP A 9 1.91 31.41 5.08
C TRP A 9 2.88 30.94 6.17
N GLY A 10 3.55 29.81 5.96
CA GLY A 10 4.57 29.29 6.86
C GLY A 10 5.73 30.27 7.03
N TYR A 11 6.20 30.87 5.93
CA TYR A 11 7.25 31.89 5.97
C TYR A 11 6.83 33.14 6.77
N LEU A 12 5.60 33.65 6.54
CA LEU A 12 5.08 34.79 7.30
C LEU A 12 5.00 34.48 8.80
N ILE A 13 4.48 33.31 9.18
CA ILE A 13 4.36 32.91 10.58
C ILE A 13 5.74 32.75 11.23
N LEU A 14 6.70 32.14 10.55
CA LEU A 14 8.07 31.99 11.05
C LEU A 14 8.77 33.34 11.21
N PHE A 15 8.52 34.30 10.30
CA PHE A 15 9.03 35.66 10.42
C PHE A 15 8.48 36.36 11.66
N GLU A 16 7.16 36.32 11.88
CA GLU A 16 6.53 36.89 13.08
C GLU A 16 7.05 36.25 14.37
N VAL A 17 7.15 34.91 14.40
CA VAL A 17 7.70 34.19 15.56
C VAL A 17 9.16 34.57 15.81
N SER A 18 9.96 34.76 14.75
CA SER A 18 11.34 35.22 14.87
C SER A 18 11.42 36.62 15.48
N LEU A 19 10.57 37.57 15.05
CA LEU A 19 10.51 38.91 15.62
C LEU A 19 10.15 38.88 17.11
N VAL A 20 9.11 38.14 17.47
CA VAL A 20 8.68 37.96 18.87
C VAL A 20 9.81 37.32 19.69
N SER A 21 10.51 36.33 19.15
CA SER A 21 11.62 35.68 19.85
C SER A 21 12.77 36.66 20.14
N VAL A 22 13.10 37.56 19.21
CA VAL A 22 14.12 38.60 19.42
C VAL A 22 13.68 39.60 20.49
N ILE A 23 12.40 40.00 20.50
CA ILE A 23 11.85 40.89 21.53
C ILE A 23 11.94 40.21 22.91
N ILE A 24 11.57 38.93 23.01
CA ILE A 24 11.67 38.15 24.25
C ILE A 24 13.13 38.08 24.72
N VAL A 25 14.08 37.79 23.84
CA VAL A 25 15.51 37.72 24.19
C VAL A 25 16.01 39.09 24.68
N LYS A 26 15.69 40.18 23.98
CA LYS A 26 16.04 41.54 24.42
C LYS A 26 15.42 41.88 25.77
N PHE A 27 14.17 41.49 25.99
CA PHE A 27 13.48 41.67 27.27
C PHE A 27 14.16 40.88 28.40
N LEU A 28 14.53 39.61 28.15
CA LEU A 28 15.25 38.78 29.12
C LEU A 28 16.63 39.36 29.46
N ILE A 29 17.38 39.86 28.47
CA ILE A 29 18.68 40.52 28.69
C ILE A 29 18.49 41.79 29.52
N ARG A 30 17.46 42.60 29.20
CA ARG A 30 17.15 43.82 29.96
C ARG A 30 16.79 43.54 31.41
N PHE A 31 16.13 42.42 31.66
CA PHE A 31 15.67 41.99 32.98
C PHE A 31 16.63 41.00 33.67
N TYR A 32 17.90 40.97 33.27
CA TYR A 32 18.94 40.07 33.80
C TYR A 32 18.99 40.04 35.34
N PHE A 33 18.75 41.17 35.99
CA PHE A 33 18.71 41.25 37.46
C PHE A 33 17.61 40.38 38.08
N LEU A 34 16.41 40.31 37.49
CA LEU A 34 15.37 39.37 37.95
C LEU A 34 15.74 37.93 37.60
N ALA A 35 16.37 37.72 36.43
CA ALA A 35 16.80 36.39 36.03
C ALA A 35 17.78 35.79 37.04
N GLU A 36 18.67 36.59 37.63
CA GLU A 36 19.57 36.16 38.70
C GLU A 36 18.81 35.75 39.96
N ASN A 37 17.80 36.53 40.36
CA ASN A 37 16.96 36.22 41.53
C ASN A 37 16.12 34.96 41.32
N ILE A 38 15.56 34.78 40.12
CA ILE A 38 14.84 33.55 39.75
C ILE A 38 15.81 32.37 39.70
N ALA A 39 17.00 32.53 39.12
CA ALA A 39 17.99 31.47 39.03
C ALA A 39 18.41 30.97 40.42
N LYS A 40 18.59 31.86 41.39
CA LYS A 40 18.88 31.48 42.79
C LYS A 40 17.78 30.64 43.43
N ILE A 41 16.52 30.82 43.03
CA ILE A 41 15.37 30.03 43.51
C ILE A 41 15.23 28.71 42.72
N VAL A 42 15.45 28.74 41.41
CA VAL A 42 15.29 27.58 40.52
C VAL A 42 16.43 26.59 40.68
N LEU A 43 17.66 27.05 40.93
CA LEU A 43 18.85 26.21 41.11
C LEU A 43 18.67 25.17 42.23
N PRO A 44 18.27 25.51 43.48
CA PRO A 44 18.06 24.52 44.54
C PRO A 44 16.89 23.57 44.24
N LEU A 45 15.83 24.03 43.56
CA LEU A 45 14.75 23.14 43.13
C LEU A 45 15.23 22.12 42.09
N LEU A 46 16.09 22.56 41.17
CA LEU A 46 16.72 21.69 40.18
C LEU A 46 17.69 20.70 40.82
N THR A 47 18.48 21.12 41.81
CA THR A 47 19.40 20.21 42.52
C THR A 47 18.63 19.14 43.30
N ILE A 48 17.56 19.50 44.00
CA ILE A 48 16.68 18.54 44.69
C ILE A 48 16.05 17.55 43.69
N TYR A 49 15.62 18.03 42.52
CA TYR A 49 15.08 17.17 41.47
C TYR A 49 16.11 16.16 40.94
N LEU A 50 17.33 16.60 40.64
CA LEU A 50 18.41 15.73 40.18
C LEU A 50 18.79 14.70 41.25
N LEU A 51 18.90 15.14 42.51
CA LEU A 51 19.18 14.25 43.65
C LEU A 51 18.09 13.18 43.78
N LYS A 52 16.81 13.57 43.74
CA LYS A 52 15.67 12.63 43.74
C LYS A 52 15.80 11.61 42.60
N ARG A 53 16.10 12.06 41.38
CA ARG A 53 16.22 11.17 40.22
C ARG A 53 17.34 10.16 40.39
N ILE A 54 18.49 10.59 40.90
CA ILE A 54 19.64 9.72 41.18
C ILE A 54 19.28 8.73 42.30
N LEU A 55 18.64 9.20 43.38
CA LEU A 55 18.20 8.38 44.50
C LEU A 55 17.25 7.26 44.04
N ILE A 56 16.23 7.60 43.24
CA ILE A 56 15.28 6.62 42.70
C ILE A 56 16.00 5.61 41.81
N TRP A 57 16.88 6.07 40.92
CA TRP A 57 17.65 5.17 40.06
C TRP A 57 18.49 4.19 40.88
N TYR A 58 19.18 4.67 41.91
CA TYR A 58 19.98 3.86 42.83
C TYR A 58 19.11 2.85 43.60
N LEU A 59 18.02 3.31 44.24
CA LEU A 59 17.12 2.44 45.02
C LEU A 59 16.45 1.39 44.13
N CYS A 60 16.03 1.75 42.91
CA CYS A 60 15.45 0.80 41.97
C CYS A 60 16.46 -0.25 41.52
N ARG A 61 17.72 0.13 41.29
CA ARG A 61 18.78 -0.78 40.84
C ARG A 61 19.20 -1.78 41.92
N TYR A 62 19.37 -1.33 43.17
CA TYR A 62 19.92 -2.17 44.24
C TYR A 62 18.84 -2.86 45.10
N PHE A 63 17.79 -2.14 45.48
CA PHE A 63 16.79 -2.65 46.44
C PHE A 63 15.56 -3.26 45.78
N VAL A 64 15.06 -2.68 44.69
CA VAL A 64 13.79 -3.09 44.09
C VAL A 64 13.96 -4.21 43.06
N THR A 65 14.94 -4.09 42.17
CA THR A 65 15.11 -5.00 41.03
C THR A 65 16.12 -6.11 41.33
N LYS A 66 15.79 -7.36 41.00
CA LYS A 66 16.77 -8.45 40.87
C LYS A 66 16.96 -8.78 39.40
N ASP A 67 18.21 -8.79 38.96
CA ASP A 67 18.56 -9.31 37.64
C ASP A 67 18.71 -10.84 37.78
N ASP A 68 17.66 -11.62 37.46
CA ASP A 68 17.78 -13.07 37.35
C ASP A 68 18.29 -13.41 35.92
N PRO A 69 19.44 -14.08 35.77
CA PRO A 69 20.06 -14.32 34.46
C PRO A 69 19.32 -15.34 33.59
N THR A 70 18.41 -16.12 34.17
CA THR A 70 17.70 -17.23 33.50
C THR A 70 16.43 -16.80 32.77
N HIS A 71 15.81 -15.68 33.17
CA HIS A 71 14.63 -15.13 32.51
C HIS A 71 14.78 -13.60 32.38
N LYS A 72 14.73 -13.07 31.15
CA LYS A 72 14.67 -11.62 30.83
C LYS A 72 13.35 -10.98 31.33
N ARG A 73 13.03 -11.11 32.61
CA ARG A 73 11.87 -10.51 33.25
C ARG A 73 12.35 -9.80 34.51
N PHE A 74 11.96 -8.54 34.67
CA PHE A 74 12.27 -7.76 35.86
C PHE A 74 11.46 -8.32 37.04
N VAL A 75 12.12 -9.05 37.95
CA VAL A 75 11.49 -9.59 39.16
C VAL A 75 11.76 -8.63 40.33
N LEU A 76 10.69 -8.16 40.98
CA LEU A 76 10.81 -7.29 42.15
C LEU A 76 11.17 -8.10 43.40
N LYS A 77 12.24 -7.71 44.12
CA LYS A 77 12.63 -8.34 45.41
C LYS A 77 11.65 -7.97 46.52
N ASN A 78 11.50 -6.68 46.80
CA ASN A 78 10.77 -6.16 47.95
C ASN A 78 9.56 -5.34 47.51
N ARG A 79 8.44 -6.02 47.26
CA ARG A 79 7.18 -5.36 46.83
C ARG A 79 6.68 -4.32 47.84
N LYS A 80 6.76 -4.60 49.15
CA LYS A 80 6.33 -3.68 50.21
C LYS A 80 7.14 -2.37 50.19
N PHE A 81 8.46 -2.46 50.02
CA PHE A 81 9.32 -1.29 49.93
C PHE A 81 9.04 -0.44 48.68
N TYR A 82 8.78 -1.08 47.55
CA TYR A 82 8.35 -0.39 46.33
C TYR A 82 7.07 0.44 46.55
N PHE A 83 6.06 -0.12 47.24
CA PHE A 83 4.83 0.63 47.55
C PHE A 83 5.10 1.85 48.45
N ILE A 84 5.95 1.71 49.46
CA ILE A 84 6.34 2.84 50.35
C ILE A 84 7.08 3.92 49.55
N LEU A 85 8.06 3.54 48.72
CA LEU A 85 8.78 4.48 47.85
C LEU A 85 7.86 5.19 46.85
N ASN A 86 6.90 4.47 46.27
CA ASN A 86 5.95 5.06 45.34
C ASN A 86 5.01 6.05 46.05
N HIS A 87 4.56 5.73 47.26
CA HIS A 87 3.72 6.63 48.06
C HIS A 87 4.44 7.93 48.44
N PHE A 88 5.71 7.85 48.85
CA PHE A 88 6.50 9.04 49.13
C PHE A 88 6.79 9.88 47.86
N ASN A 89 7.11 9.22 46.75
CA ASN A 89 7.41 9.91 45.48
C ASN A 89 6.19 10.54 44.82
N PHE A 90 4.98 10.06 45.12
CA PHE A 90 3.73 10.56 44.57
C PHE A 90 3.60 12.09 44.65
N PHE A 91 3.92 12.68 45.82
CA PHE A 91 3.86 14.13 46.00
C PHE A 91 4.81 14.88 45.05
N PHE A 92 6.05 14.42 44.92
CA PHE A 92 7.03 15.02 44.01
C PHE A 92 6.68 14.78 42.54
N ASP A 93 6.10 13.63 42.21
CA ASP A 93 5.69 13.28 40.85
C ASP A 93 4.50 14.13 40.39
N CYS A 94 3.60 14.55 41.29
CA CYS A 94 2.53 15.49 40.96
C CYS A 94 3.07 16.86 40.49
N PHE A 95 4.03 17.44 41.22
CA PHE A 95 4.66 18.70 40.81
C PHE A 95 5.47 18.55 39.51
N LEU A 96 6.24 17.47 39.40
CA LEU A 96 7.01 17.18 38.20
C LEU A 96 6.10 16.95 36.99
N GLY A 97 4.97 16.27 37.17
CA GLY A 97 3.98 16.02 36.14
C GLY A 97 3.41 17.31 35.56
N SER A 98 3.14 18.31 36.41
CA SER A 98 2.74 19.64 35.96
C SER A 98 3.80 20.31 35.09
N PHE A 99 5.07 20.31 35.54
CA PHE A 99 6.18 20.88 34.76
C PHE A 99 6.42 20.13 33.44
N VAL A 100 6.37 18.80 33.45
CA VAL A 100 6.51 17.96 32.24
C VAL A 100 5.36 18.21 31.27
N CYS A 101 4.14 18.42 31.76
CA CYS A 101 2.99 18.79 30.93
C CYS A 101 3.22 20.12 30.22
N PHE A 102 3.69 21.14 30.95
CA PHE A 102 4.07 22.42 30.37
C PHE A 102 5.15 22.26 29.29
N MET A 103 6.25 21.55 29.60
CA MET A 103 7.32 21.27 28.64
C MET A 103 6.82 20.48 27.42
N ARG A 104 5.84 19.60 27.58
CA ARG A 104 5.19 18.88 26.47
C ARG A 104 4.41 19.84 25.57
N MET A 105 3.66 20.77 26.14
CA MET A 105 2.92 21.78 25.37
C MET A 105 3.89 22.67 24.59
N THR A 106 4.95 23.17 25.22
CA THR A 106 5.94 24.03 24.57
C THR A 106 6.66 23.31 23.43
N LYS A 107 7.14 22.08 23.65
CA LYS A 107 7.82 21.29 22.61
C LYS A 107 6.89 20.95 21.44
N SER A 108 5.63 20.61 21.73
CA SER A 108 4.64 20.31 20.69
C SER A 108 4.30 21.53 19.84
N SER A 109 4.15 22.69 20.48
CA SER A 109 3.90 23.95 19.77
C SER A 109 5.08 24.34 18.87
N LEU A 110 6.30 24.22 19.39
CA LEU A 110 7.51 24.50 18.61
C LEU A 110 7.66 23.55 17.41
N ALA A 111 7.42 22.25 17.60
CA ALA A 111 7.42 21.29 16.51
C ALA A 111 6.34 21.62 15.46
N ALA A 112 5.13 21.97 15.90
CA ALA A 112 4.05 22.37 14.99
C ALA A 112 4.45 23.59 14.14
N LEU A 113 5.09 24.60 14.73
CA LEU A 113 5.56 25.79 14.00
C LEU A 113 6.61 25.45 12.93
N PHE A 114 7.60 24.63 13.26
CA PHE A 114 8.65 24.25 12.29
C PHE A 114 8.13 23.38 11.15
N PHE A 115 7.19 22.47 11.42
CA PHE A 115 6.66 21.56 10.41
C PHE A 115 5.48 22.14 9.62
N MET A 116 4.85 23.23 10.09
CA MET A 116 3.72 23.86 9.42
C MET A 116 3.91 24.18 7.93
N PRO A 117 5.07 24.67 7.45
CA PRO A 117 5.27 24.96 6.03
C PRO A 117 5.33 23.70 5.16
N ARG A 118 5.55 22.52 5.75
CA ARG A 118 5.75 21.26 5.03
C ARG A 118 4.49 20.42 5.02
N LEU A 119 3.98 20.13 3.82
CA LEU A 119 2.75 19.34 3.62
C LEU A 119 2.90 17.84 3.86
N ASP A 120 4.13 17.33 3.86
CA ASP A 120 4.41 15.90 4.09
C ASP A 120 4.11 15.45 5.52
N TYR A 121 3.92 16.40 6.45
CA TYR A 121 3.73 16.13 7.87
C TYR A 121 2.39 16.69 8.35
N SER A 122 1.60 15.86 9.05
CA SER A 122 0.40 16.38 9.71
C SER A 122 0.77 16.99 11.05
N ILE A 123 0.28 18.21 11.29
CA ILE A 123 0.42 18.89 12.58
C ILE A 123 -0.40 18.15 13.66
N PHE A 124 -1.45 17.45 13.23
CA PHE A 124 -2.32 16.71 14.12
C PHE A 124 -1.79 15.28 14.35
N GLY A 125 -2.13 14.72 15.52
CA GLY A 125 -1.78 13.33 15.82
C GLY A 125 -2.49 12.32 14.89
N ARG A 126 -2.04 11.06 14.92
CA ARG A 126 -2.48 9.99 14.00
C ARG A 126 -4.00 9.83 13.84
N PHE A 127 -4.76 10.07 14.90
CA PHE A 127 -6.22 9.97 14.85
C PHE A 127 -6.88 11.11 14.04
N LEU A 128 -6.24 12.28 13.98
CA LEU A 128 -6.76 13.49 13.37
C LEU A 128 -6.07 13.86 12.04
N GLU A 129 -5.20 12.99 11.51
CA GLU A 129 -4.54 13.19 10.21
C GLU A 129 -5.56 13.44 9.07
N ARG A 130 -6.74 12.81 9.13
CA ARG A 130 -7.82 13.02 8.14
C ARG A 130 -8.57 14.34 8.27
N LYS A 131 -8.29 15.14 9.29
CA LYS A 131 -8.85 16.49 9.41
C LYS A 131 -7.96 17.53 8.74
N ASP A 132 -6.70 17.18 8.50
CA ASP A 132 -5.72 18.05 7.88
C ASP A 132 -5.88 18.05 6.35
N MET A 133 -6.47 19.12 5.81
CA MET A 133 -6.69 19.23 4.36
C MET A 133 -5.37 19.27 3.57
N GLY A 134 -4.33 19.88 4.14
CA GLY A 134 -3.01 19.98 3.52
C GLY A 134 -2.40 18.59 3.35
N PHE A 135 -2.32 17.84 4.45
CA PHE A 135 -1.77 16.48 4.44
C PHE A 135 -2.58 15.51 3.55
N ILE A 136 -3.92 15.54 3.61
CA ILE A 136 -4.75 14.67 2.77
C ILE A 136 -4.55 14.96 1.28
N SER A 137 -4.44 16.24 0.91
CA SER A 137 -4.21 16.61 -0.49
C SER A 137 -2.88 16.03 -1.00
N TYR A 138 -1.84 16.08 -0.17
CA TYR A 138 -0.52 15.49 -0.47
C TYR A 138 -0.60 13.97 -0.61
N VAL A 139 -1.18 13.27 0.36
CA VAL A 139 -1.32 11.80 0.32
C VAL A 139 -2.14 11.35 -0.89
N SER A 140 -3.23 12.05 -1.20
CA SER A 140 -4.08 11.75 -2.35
C SER A 140 -3.33 11.96 -3.67
N PHE A 141 -2.49 13.00 -3.75
CA PHE A 141 -1.63 13.26 -4.90
C PHE A 141 -0.64 12.11 -5.12
N ILE A 142 0.08 11.67 -4.08
CA ILE A 142 1.03 10.55 -4.19
C ILE A 142 0.33 9.26 -4.62
N HIS A 143 -0.86 8.96 -4.08
CA HIS A 143 -1.63 7.79 -4.51
C HIS A 143 -2.06 7.88 -5.97
N MET A 144 -2.45 9.07 -6.45
CA MET A 144 -2.78 9.29 -7.84
C MET A 144 -1.56 9.08 -8.74
N GLU A 145 -0.41 9.65 -8.39
CA GLU A 145 0.83 9.49 -9.16
C GLU A 145 1.25 8.03 -9.26
N VAL A 146 1.32 7.30 -8.14
CA VAL A 146 1.68 5.87 -8.13
C VAL A 146 0.75 5.04 -9.00
N ASN A 147 -0.55 5.36 -9.02
CA ASN A 147 -1.53 4.64 -9.84
C ASN A 147 -1.40 4.94 -11.34
N GLN A 148 -1.09 6.18 -11.70
CA GLN A 148 -0.97 6.59 -13.11
C GLN A 148 0.38 6.19 -13.71
N THR A 149 1.47 6.45 -12.98
CA THR A 149 2.86 6.32 -13.46
C THR A 149 3.64 5.24 -12.73
N HIS A 150 2.98 4.12 -12.40
CA HIS A 150 3.67 3.00 -11.77
C HIS A 150 4.85 2.51 -12.63
N PRO A 151 6.11 2.53 -12.14
CA PRO A 151 7.29 2.28 -12.96
C PRO A 151 7.30 0.87 -13.56
N VAL A 152 6.80 -0.13 -12.82
CA VAL A 152 6.69 -1.52 -13.33
C VAL A 152 5.68 -1.62 -14.48
N LYS A 153 4.58 -0.85 -14.44
CA LYS A 153 3.58 -0.86 -15.52
C LYS A 153 4.15 -0.20 -16.76
N LEU A 154 4.87 0.92 -16.61
CA LEU A 154 5.56 1.59 -17.71
C LEU A 154 6.62 0.71 -18.34
N ALA A 155 7.47 0.06 -17.52
CA ALA A 155 8.47 -0.89 -18.00
C ALA A 155 7.83 -2.10 -18.71
N PHE A 156 6.71 -2.62 -18.19
CA PHE A 156 5.97 -3.71 -18.83
C PHE A 156 5.36 -3.30 -20.18
N CYS A 157 4.72 -2.13 -20.26
CA CYS A 157 4.19 -1.61 -21.51
C CYS A 157 5.29 -1.37 -22.54
N GLU A 158 6.47 -0.91 -22.11
CA GLU A 158 7.62 -0.71 -22.99
C GLU A 158 8.19 -2.04 -23.50
N LEU A 159 8.33 -3.04 -22.62
CA LEU A 159 8.69 -4.41 -23.02
C LEU A 159 7.67 -4.98 -24.01
N LEU A 160 6.37 -4.78 -23.76
CA LEU A 160 5.30 -5.21 -24.66
C LEU A 160 5.39 -4.49 -26.01
N ARG A 161 5.56 -3.17 -26.03
CA ARG A 161 5.71 -2.36 -27.25
C ARG A 161 6.90 -2.85 -28.09
N ARG A 162 8.06 -3.06 -27.47
CA ARG A 162 9.26 -3.60 -28.15
C ARG A 162 8.99 -4.98 -28.73
N SER A 163 8.33 -5.86 -27.97
CA SER A 163 7.97 -7.20 -28.45
C SER A 163 6.99 -7.16 -29.63
N LEU A 164 5.99 -6.27 -29.60
CA LEU A 164 5.01 -6.08 -30.68
C LEU A 164 5.69 -5.60 -31.97
N LEU A 165 6.64 -4.66 -31.89
CA LEU A 165 7.40 -4.20 -33.05
C LEU A 165 8.27 -5.32 -33.65
N GLN A 166 8.73 -6.26 -32.83
CA GLN A 166 9.52 -7.42 -33.27
C GLN A 166 8.66 -8.57 -33.84
N MET A 167 7.33 -8.54 -33.72
CA MET A 167 6.42 -9.61 -34.19
C MET A 167 6.18 -9.63 -35.71
N CYS A 168 7.01 -8.96 -36.51
CA CYS A 168 6.98 -9.11 -37.97
C CYS A 168 7.29 -10.55 -38.44
N HIS A 169 7.81 -11.42 -37.54
CA HIS A 169 8.06 -12.84 -37.82
C HIS A 169 7.13 -13.78 -37.02
N LYS A 170 6.64 -14.83 -37.69
CA LYS A 170 5.76 -15.87 -37.13
C LYS A 170 6.38 -16.51 -35.88
N GLU A 171 5.72 -16.40 -34.74
CA GLU A 171 6.19 -16.93 -33.45
C GLU A 171 6.41 -18.46 -33.51
N PRO A 172 7.64 -18.97 -33.30
CA PRO A 172 7.92 -20.41 -33.34
C PRO A 172 7.30 -21.13 -32.14
N SER A 173 6.78 -22.35 -32.38
CA SER A 173 6.19 -23.23 -31.35
C SER A 173 7.11 -23.46 -30.13
N SER A 174 8.43 -23.44 -30.34
CA SER A 174 9.47 -23.55 -29.31
C SER A 174 9.36 -22.49 -28.19
N LYS A 175 9.01 -21.24 -28.52
CA LYS A 175 8.85 -20.17 -27.51
C LYS A 175 7.69 -20.43 -26.55
N LYS A 176 6.59 -21.05 -27.04
CA LYS A 176 5.42 -21.39 -26.21
C LYS A 176 5.75 -22.45 -25.16
N ILE A 177 6.51 -23.48 -25.53
CA ILE A 177 6.94 -24.55 -24.61
C ILE A 177 7.89 -23.97 -23.55
N ARG A 178 8.85 -23.15 -23.98
CA ARG A 178 9.78 -22.47 -23.06
C ARG A 178 9.04 -21.58 -22.04
N ASN A 179 8.03 -20.82 -22.46
CA ASN A 179 7.24 -19.99 -21.55
C ASN A 179 6.44 -20.82 -20.54
N LYS A 180 5.94 -22.01 -20.91
CA LYS A 180 5.28 -22.93 -19.96
C LYS A 180 6.26 -23.44 -18.89
N TRP A 181 7.48 -23.79 -19.29
CA TRP A 181 8.53 -24.20 -18.34
C TRP A 181 8.95 -23.06 -17.41
N PHE A 182 9.08 -21.83 -17.91
CA PHE A 182 9.35 -20.66 -17.06
C PHE A 182 8.24 -20.44 -16.02
N VAL A 183 6.96 -20.56 -16.40
CA VAL A 183 5.84 -20.47 -15.46
C VAL A 183 5.92 -21.57 -14.40
N PHE A 184 6.21 -22.81 -14.81
CA PHE A 184 6.35 -23.93 -13.88
C PHE A 184 7.50 -23.72 -12.88
N TYR A 185 8.67 -23.30 -13.37
CA TYR A 185 9.84 -22.98 -12.55
C TYR A 185 9.53 -21.88 -11.51
N THR A 186 8.88 -20.79 -11.94
CA THR A 186 8.48 -19.70 -11.04
C THR A 186 7.49 -20.17 -9.97
N LEU A 187 6.56 -21.06 -10.31
CA LEU A 187 5.58 -21.61 -9.36
C LEU A 187 6.19 -22.58 -8.34
N ILE A 188 7.22 -23.35 -8.72
CA ILE A 188 7.95 -24.20 -7.78
C ILE A 188 8.70 -23.35 -6.76
N LYS A 189 9.41 -22.30 -7.22
CA LYS A 189 10.18 -21.43 -6.32
C LYS A 189 9.33 -20.52 -5.45
N ASN A 190 8.05 -20.31 -5.79
CA ASN A 190 7.15 -19.41 -5.07
C ASN A 190 5.81 -20.12 -4.74
N PRO A 191 5.75 -20.96 -3.68
CA PRO A 191 4.58 -21.78 -3.39
C PRO A 191 3.31 -20.98 -3.06
N SER A 192 3.44 -19.78 -2.48
CA SER A 192 2.33 -18.86 -2.20
C SER A 192 1.55 -18.46 -3.45
N LEU A 193 2.22 -18.30 -4.59
CA LEU A 193 1.61 -17.93 -5.87
C LEU A 193 0.74 -19.04 -6.45
N ARG A 194 0.96 -20.31 -6.08
CA ARG A 194 0.17 -21.46 -6.58
C ARG A 194 -1.30 -21.35 -6.15
N ARG A 195 -1.54 -20.94 -4.91
CA ARG A 195 -2.90 -20.76 -4.36
C ARG A 195 -3.58 -19.54 -4.98
N MET A 196 -2.88 -18.42 -5.07
CA MET A 196 -3.40 -17.18 -5.67
C MET A 196 -3.76 -17.37 -7.14
N ARG A 197 -2.92 -18.07 -7.92
CA ARG A 197 -3.17 -18.34 -9.34
C ARG A 197 -4.42 -19.20 -9.56
N LYS A 198 -4.60 -20.27 -8.77
CA LYS A 198 -5.81 -21.12 -8.87
C LYS A 198 -7.08 -20.31 -8.59
N GLY A 199 -7.06 -19.48 -7.54
CA GLY A 199 -8.18 -18.58 -7.22
C GLY A 199 -8.45 -17.53 -8.31
N PHE A 200 -7.39 -16.94 -8.89
CA PHE A 200 -7.54 -15.98 -9.99
C PHE A 200 -8.13 -16.62 -11.26
N LEU A 201 -7.65 -17.81 -11.65
CA LEU A 201 -8.18 -18.52 -12.82
C LEU A 201 -9.65 -18.91 -12.63
N PHE A 202 -10.02 -19.36 -11.43
CA PHE A 202 -11.42 -19.65 -11.07
C PHE A 202 -12.30 -18.39 -11.13
N LYS A 203 -11.81 -17.26 -10.60
CA LYS A 203 -12.53 -15.97 -10.71
C LYS A 203 -12.66 -15.50 -12.16
N GLN A 204 -11.62 -15.69 -12.98
CA GLN A 204 -11.65 -15.33 -14.39
C GLN A 204 -12.62 -16.19 -15.20
N SER A 205 -12.82 -17.47 -14.85
CA SER A 205 -13.86 -18.31 -15.47
C SER A 205 -15.29 -17.93 -15.07
N LEU A 206 -15.46 -17.26 -13.92
CA LEU A 206 -16.77 -16.83 -13.41
C LEU A 206 -17.19 -15.43 -13.90
N VAL A 207 -16.25 -14.59 -14.29
CA VAL A 207 -16.56 -13.31 -14.95
C VAL A 207 -17.03 -13.66 -16.37
N PRO A 208 -18.28 -13.36 -16.76
CA PRO A 208 -18.68 -13.52 -18.16
C PRO A 208 -17.70 -12.70 -19.00
N LYS A 209 -17.22 -13.25 -20.12
CA LYS A 209 -16.32 -12.54 -21.06
C LYS A 209 -16.99 -11.22 -21.47
N VAL A 210 -16.74 -10.15 -20.71
CA VAL A 210 -17.01 -8.79 -21.14
C VAL A 210 -16.26 -8.66 -22.45
N GLU A 211 -16.98 -8.24 -23.50
CA GLU A 211 -16.44 -8.11 -24.85
C GLU A 211 -15.06 -7.47 -24.77
N THR A 212 -14.03 -8.28 -25.01
CA THR A 212 -12.65 -7.80 -25.04
C THR A 212 -12.60 -6.57 -25.94
N PHE A 213 -11.81 -5.56 -25.58
CA PHE A 213 -11.61 -4.37 -26.41
C PHE A 213 -11.30 -4.74 -27.88
N GLU A 214 -10.61 -5.86 -28.10
CA GLU A 214 -10.47 -6.55 -29.41
C GLU A 214 -11.80 -6.78 -30.15
N HIS A 215 -12.81 -7.33 -29.48
CA HIS A 215 -14.14 -7.62 -30.03
C HIS A 215 -14.94 -6.34 -30.29
N PHE A 216 -14.83 -5.33 -29.42
CA PHE A 216 -15.39 -3.99 -29.63
C PHE A 216 -14.75 -3.30 -30.84
N MET A 217 -13.42 -3.29 -30.93
CA MET A 217 -12.67 -2.70 -32.05
C MET A 217 -12.95 -3.44 -33.37
N ARG A 218 -13.12 -4.77 -33.34
CA ARG A 218 -13.57 -5.55 -34.51
C ARG A 218 -14.98 -5.17 -34.95
N ARG A 219 -15.91 -4.93 -34.02
CA ARG A 219 -17.25 -4.42 -34.36
C ARG A 219 -17.20 -3.03 -34.97
N GLN A 220 -16.39 -2.13 -34.43
CA GLN A 220 -16.24 -0.77 -34.99
C GLN A 220 -15.64 -0.80 -36.40
N LYS A 221 -14.60 -1.62 -36.64
CA LYS A 221 -14.05 -1.83 -37.99
C LYS A 221 -15.08 -2.37 -38.97
N ARG A 222 -15.93 -3.32 -38.56
CA ARG A 222 -17.02 -3.83 -39.42
C ARG A 222 -18.05 -2.77 -39.74
N LYS A 223 -18.49 -1.97 -38.76
CA LYS A 223 -19.42 -0.85 -38.99
C LYS A 223 -18.87 0.16 -40.00
N ILE A 224 -17.60 0.55 -39.89
CA ILE A 224 -16.95 1.47 -40.84
C ILE A 224 -16.85 0.85 -42.25
N PHE A 225 -16.62 -0.47 -42.34
CA PHE A 225 -16.57 -1.18 -43.61
C PHE A 225 -17.95 -1.28 -44.27
N ASP A 226 -18.97 -1.63 -43.50
CA ASP A 226 -20.36 -1.72 -43.98
C ASP A 226 -20.89 -0.33 -44.40
N GLU A 227 -20.52 0.73 -43.67
CA GLU A 227 -20.86 2.11 -44.04
C GLU A 227 -20.15 2.55 -45.32
N LYS A 228 -18.90 2.12 -45.55
CA LYS A 228 -18.19 2.34 -46.82
C LYS A 228 -18.85 1.59 -47.99
N ILE A 229 -19.31 0.35 -47.78
CA ILE A 229 -20.07 -0.40 -48.79
C ILE A 229 -21.39 0.32 -49.10
N LYS A 230 -22.11 0.77 -48.09
CA LYS A 230 -23.40 1.47 -48.24
C LYS A 230 -23.27 2.86 -48.88
N ARG A 231 -22.13 3.53 -48.71
CA ARG A 231 -21.80 4.78 -49.44
C ARG A 231 -21.43 4.51 -50.89
N ARG A 232 -20.68 3.44 -51.18
CA ARG A 232 -20.40 3.00 -52.56
C ARG A 232 -21.65 2.54 -53.31
N SER A 233 -22.62 1.95 -52.62
CA SER A 233 -23.90 1.56 -53.23
C SER A 233 -24.88 2.72 -53.41
N LYS A 234 -24.68 3.86 -52.74
CA LYS A 234 -25.51 5.07 -52.88
C LYS A 234 -24.98 6.08 -53.89
N SER A 235 -23.72 5.95 -54.31
CA SER A 235 -23.08 6.85 -55.28
C SER A 235 -23.24 6.40 -56.75
N VAL A 236 -24.12 5.45 -57.04
CA VAL A 236 -24.44 5.05 -58.42
C VAL A 236 -25.96 5.05 -58.59
N PRO A 237 -26.56 6.11 -59.17
CA PRO A 237 -27.91 6.06 -59.67
C PRO A 237 -27.93 5.57 -61.13
N CYS A 238 -28.59 4.42 -61.35
CA CYS A 238 -29.15 3.91 -62.60
C CYS A 238 -28.20 3.54 -63.76
N ILE A 239 -28.69 2.55 -64.56
CA ILE A 239 -28.06 1.83 -65.68
C ILE A 239 -27.14 0.71 -65.14
N THR A 240 -27.49 -0.57 -65.12
CA THR A 240 -28.45 -1.35 -65.91
C THR A 240 -28.76 -2.64 -65.13
N GLU A 241 -30.03 -3.05 -65.08
CA GLU A 241 -30.45 -4.38 -64.60
C GLU A 241 -30.03 -5.54 -65.54
N GLU A 242 -29.23 -5.28 -66.58
CA GLU A 242 -28.85 -6.29 -67.58
C GLU A 242 -27.55 -7.07 -67.25
N ILE A 243 -26.73 -6.65 -66.27
CA ILE A 243 -25.43 -7.33 -66.02
C ILE A 243 -25.51 -8.36 -64.87
N LEU A 244 -26.63 -8.39 -64.12
CA LEU A 244 -26.76 -9.27 -62.94
C LEU A 244 -27.30 -10.69 -63.23
N GLU A 245 -27.74 -10.96 -64.47
CA GLU A 245 -28.07 -12.33 -64.92
C GLU A 245 -26.90 -13.05 -65.60
N GLU A 246 -25.94 -12.31 -66.18
CA GLU A 246 -24.83 -12.92 -66.93
C GLU A 246 -23.76 -13.53 -65.99
N GLU A 247 -23.43 -12.89 -64.86
CA GLU A 247 -22.44 -13.44 -63.89
C GLU A 247 -22.96 -14.62 -63.06
N LYS A 248 -24.28 -14.80 -62.92
CA LYS A 248 -24.87 -15.95 -62.20
C LYS A 248 -24.82 -17.24 -63.02
N SER A 249 -24.83 -17.15 -64.35
CA SER A 249 -24.74 -18.32 -65.24
C SER A 249 -23.31 -18.85 -65.40
N ILE A 250 -22.30 -17.99 -65.21
CA ILE A 250 -20.88 -18.34 -65.41
C ILE A 250 -20.23 -18.96 -64.14
N LEU A 251 -20.78 -18.74 -62.94
CA LEU A 251 -20.24 -19.29 -61.69
C LEU A 251 -20.70 -20.73 -61.36
N ASN A 252 -21.53 -21.36 -62.21
CA ASN A 252 -21.97 -22.75 -62.03
C ASN A 252 -21.10 -23.80 -62.77
N CYS A 253 -20.03 -23.39 -63.45
CA CYS A 253 -19.18 -24.28 -64.24
C CYS A 253 -17.68 -24.13 -63.90
N ARG A 254 -17.28 -24.46 -62.66
CA ARG A 254 -15.94 -25.01 -62.30
C ARG A 254 -15.80 -25.13 -60.78
N VAL A 255 -15.84 -26.35 -60.26
CA VAL A 255 -14.88 -26.94 -59.29
C VAL A 255 -15.36 -28.38 -58.96
N PRO A 256 -14.50 -29.42 -59.06
CA PRO A 256 -14.85 -30.83 -58.80
C PRO A 256 -14.89 -31.18 -57.29
N PRO A 257 -15.51 -32.31 -56.89
CA PRO A 257 -15.70 -32.64 -55.48
C PRO A 257 -14.41 -33.13 -54.81
N THR A 258 -14.11 -32.63 -53.61
CA THR A 258 -13.06 -33.18 -52.74
C THR A 258 -13.67 -34.12 -51.68
N PRO A 259 -12.99 -35.25 -51.34
CA PRO A 259 -13.58 -36.34 -50.56
C PRO A 259 -13.59 -36.10 -49.04
N PRO A 260 -14.39 -36.87 -48.26
CA PRO A 260 -14.67 -36.56 -46.86
C PRO A 260 -13.53 -36.98 -45.91
N LYS A 261 -13.15 -36.10 -44.98
CA LYS A 261 -12.23 -36.44 -43.88
C LYS A 261 -12.97 -36.94 -42.64
N ARG A 262 -13.07 -38.28 -42.57
CA ARG A 262 -13.04 -39.20 -41.42
C ARG A 262 -13.26 -38.60 -40.01
N ASN A 263 -14.44 -38.89 -39.46
CA ASN A 263 -14.74 -38.88 -38.03
C ASN A 263 -13.71 -39.70 -37.23
N ARG A 264 -13.22 -39.15 -36.12
CA ARG A 264 -12.69 -39.96 -35.02
C ARG A 264 -13.27 -39.43 -33.71
N PHE A 265 -14.46 -39.93 -33.39
CA PHE A 265 -15.00 -39.94 -32.05
C PHE A 265 -14.08 -40.80 -31.18
N ILE A 266 -13.61 -40.26 -30.05
CA ILE A 266 -13.26 -41.07 -28.89
C ILE A 266 -14.16 -40.58 -27.77
N ASN A 267 -15.26 -41.31 -27.60
CA ASN A 267 -16.07 -41.30 -26.40
C ASN A 267 -15.33 -42.09 -25.32
N TYR A 268 -15.19 -41.52 -24.13
CA TYR A 268 -15.27 -42.29 -22.89
C TYR A 268 -15.99 -41.42 -21.86
N ASN A 269 -17.30 -41.62 -21.78
CA ASN A 269 -18.06 -41.36 -20.58
C ASN A 269 -17.88 -42.58 -19.68
N LYS A 270 -17.53 -42.38 -18.41
CA LYS A 270 -17.84 -43.35 -17.37
C LYS A 270 -18.13 -42.59 -16.08
N ASP A 271 -19.41 -42.44 -15.83
CA ASP A 271 -19.97 -42.11 -14.54
C ASP A 271 -19.53 -43.15 -13.51
N ALA A 272 -19.15 -42.67 -12.32
CA ALA A 272 -19.29 -43.42 -11.08
C ALA A 272 -19.28 -42.42 -9.92
N ASN A 273 -20.49 -42.01 -9.52
CA ASN A 273 -20.77 -41.65 -8.14
C ASN A 273 -20.39 -42.82 -7.24
N LEU A 274 -19.58 -42.59 -6.21
CA LEU A 274 -19.63 -43.37 -4.99
C LEU A 274 -19.36 -42.45 -3.80
N ASN A 275 -20.40 -42.20 -3.01
CA ASN A 275 -20.31 -41.71 -1.65
C ASN A 275 -19.86 -42.86 -0.75
N SER A 276 -18.84 -42.64 0.09
CA SER A 276 -18.79 -43.20 1.44
C SER A 276 -17.63 -42.57 2.25
N THR A 277 -18.02 -41.84 3.29
CA THR A 277 -17.45 -41.82 4.65
C THR A 277 -16.31 -42.81 4.92
N ILE A 278 -15.19 -42.33 5.50
CA ILE A 278 -14.48 -42.93 6.64
C ILE A 278 -13.52 -41.89 7.26
N SER A 279 -13.51 -41.93 8.57
CA SER A 279 -12.87 -41.10 9.60
C SER A 279 -11.35 -41.28 9.70
N THR A 280 -10.72 -40.30 10.35
CA THR A 280 -9.51 -40.37 11.22
C THR A 280 -8.21 -40.95 10.64
N GLU A 281 -7.14 -40.14 10.63
CA GLU A 281 -5.96 -40.40 11.48
C GLU A 281 -4.92 -39.26 11.42
N ASN A 282 -4.41 -38.96 12.61
CA ASN A 282 -3.31 -38.06 12.89
C ASN A 282 -1.98 -38.72 12.49
N THR A 283 -1.07 -38.00 11.82
CA THR A 283 0.37 -38.22 12.08
C THR A 283 1.18 -36.96 11.84
N THR A 284 1.66 -36.42 12.96
CA THR A 284 2.79 -35.51 13.11
C THR A 284 4.08 -36.10 12.55
N ILE A 285 4.75 -35.41 11.62
CA ILE A 285 6.21 -35.54 11.46
C ILE A 285 6.81 -34.13 11.32
N SER A 286 7.40 -33.70 12.42
CA SER A 286 8.37 -32.63 12.54
C SER A 286 9.72 -33.08 11.98
N LEU A 287 10.35 -32.27 11.13
CA LEU A 287 11.78 -32.33 10.87
C LEU A 287 12.34 -30.90 10.78
N SER A 288 13.31 -30.66 11.64
CA SER A 288 13.93 -29.39 12.00
C SER A 288 15.23 -29.11 11.24
N SER A 289 15.31 -27.89 10.68
CA SER A 289 16.48 -26.98 10.57
C SER A 289 17.69 -27.38 9.69
N PRO A 290 18.66 -26.48 9.34
CA PRO A 290 18.80 -25.02 9.59
C PRO A 290 19.22 -24.14 8.36
N ASN A 291 19.21 -22.81 8.56
CA ASN A 291 19.97 -21.74 7.88
C ASN A 291 19.64 -21.40 6.40
N ARG A 292 19.60 -20.14 5.95
CA ARG A 292 20.35 -18.94 6.35
C ARG A 292 19.56 -17.68 5.94
N ASN A 293 19.61 -16.67 6.79
CA ASN A 293 18.93 -15.38 6.74
C ASN A 293 19.30 -14.51 5.52
N TYR A 294 18.30 -13.91 4.87
CA TYR A 294 18.34 -12.55 4.30
C TYR A 294 16.89 -12.04 4.18
N GLN A 295 16.47 -11.11 5.05
CA GLN A 295 15.21 -10.36 4.90
C GLN A 295 15.51 -8.87 4.70
N PRO A 296 14.92 -8.20 3.70
CA PRO A 296 14.70 -6.77 3.75
C PRO A 296 13.43 -6.48 4.57
N VAL A 297 13.59 -5.63 5.59
CA VAL A 297 12.50 -5.11 6.43
C VAL A 297 11.64 -4.17 5.60
N PHE A 298 10.52 -4.66 5.08
CA PHE A 298 9.38 -3.82 4.71
C PHE A 298 8.29 -4.04 5.76
N SER A 299 8.19 -3.08 6.68
CA SER A 299 7.12 -2.98 7.66
C SER A 299 5.80 -2.72 6.93
N SER A 300 5.07 -3.78 6.59
CA SER A 300 3.66 -3.70 6.20
C SER A 300 2.82 -3.47 7.45
N SER A 301 2.47 -2.22 7.72
CA SER A 301 1.41 -1.87 8.68
C SER A 301 0.05 -2.31 8.11
N PRO A 302 -0.86 -2.86 8.95
CA PRO A 302 -2.15 -3.35 8.49
C PRO A 302 -3.14 -2.18 8.43
N ILE A 303 -3.22 -1.48 7.30
CA ILE A 303 -4.21 -0.40 7.10
C ILE A 303 -5.41 -0.89 6.26
N ALA A 304 -5.36 -2.10 5.70
CA ALA A 304 -6.35 -2.57 4.73
C ALA A 304 -7.56 -3.36 5.31
N SER A 305 -7.70 -3.52 6.63
CA SER A 305 -8.77 -4.36 7.22
C SER A 305 -9.84 -3.63 8.04
N GLN A 306 -9.86 -2.30 8.11
CA GLN A 306 -10.85 -1.56 8.91
C GLN A 306 -11.97 -0.86 8.13
N TYR A 307 -12.03 -0.99 6.79
CA TYR A 307 -13.11 -0.40 6.00
C TYR A 307 -14.04 -1.47 5.45
N LYS A 308 -14.87 -2.01 6.33
CA LYS A 308 -16.02 -2.81 5.93
C LYS A 308 -17.22 -2.39 6.78
N PHE A 309 -18.15 -1.69 6.13
CA PHE A 309 -19.55 -1.58 6.49
C PHE A 309 -19.93 -0.86 7.80
N SER A 310 -20.25 0.42 7.68
CA SER A 310 -21.25 1.07 8.54
C SER A 310 -22.14 1.97 7.68
N ASN A 311 -23.03 1.33 6.90
CA ASN A 311 -24.24 1.93 6.35
C ASN A 311 -25.41 1.08 6.83
N ARG A 312 -25.92 1.40 8.01
CA ARG A 312 -27.27 1.07 8.50
C ARG A 312 -27.52 1.92 9.73
N ILE A 313 -28.74 2.43 9.83
CA ILE A 313 -29.30 3.32 10.87
C ILE A 313 -29.15 4.81 10.52
N ILE A 314 -30.01 5.25 9.60
CA ILE A 314 -30.95 6.34 9.88
C ILE A 314 -32.30 5.65 10.10
#